data_AF-A0A538FDS1-F1
#
_entry.id   AF-A0A538FDS1-F1
#
_cell.length_a   1.000
_cell.length_b   1.000
_cell.length_c   1.000
_cell.angle_alpha   90.00
_cell.angle_beta   90.00
_cell.angle_gamma   90.00
#
_symmetry.space_group_name_H-M   'P 1'
#
loop_
_entity.id
_entity.type
_entity.pdbx_description
1 polymer ?
#
loop_
_entity_poly.entity_id
_entity_poly.type
_entity_poly.pdbx_seq_one_letter_code
_entity_poly.pdbx_strand_id
1 'polypeptide(L)'
;MTPPPLSCPACRVIDQADGVEDGNLYKLEHYQTRSERRLLEAIMRAQDRAADRVTSFAGSLNFVYIHSVWFGIWVLVNVGILGASFKFDKFPFGLLTMIVSLEAIFLSTFVMVSQNRQAARADIRAQLDFETNLRSEIWSVHIGQALGVDPGHVEDVVRQAIEGSRSHLASGT
;
A
#
# COMPACT_ATOMS: atom_id res chain seq x y z
N MET A 1 16.02 -24.34 -19.74
CA MET A 1 14.82 -25.12 -20.08
C MET A 1 14.06 -24.26 -21.06
N THR A 2 14.15 -24.56 -22.36
CA THR A 2 13.44 -23.78 -23.39
C THR A 2 11.95 -24.05 -23.25
N PRO A 3 11.09 -23.01 -23.26
CA PRO A 3 9.64 -23.21 -23.25
C PRO A 3 9.19 -24.03 -24.47
N PRO A 4 8.09 -24.78 -24.37
CA PRO A 4 7.55 -25.53 -25.50
C PRO A 4 7.17 -24.58 -26.66
N PRO A 5 7.23 -25.06 -27.92
CA PRO A 5 6.92 -24.22 -29.08
C PRO A 5 5.50 -23.66 -28.99
N LEU A 6 5.36 -22.35 -29.20
CA LEU A 6 4.10 -21.63 -29.10
C LEU A 6 3.17 -22.03 -30.26
N SER A 7 2.13 -22.80 -29.95
CA SER A 7 1.15 -23.29 -30.94
C SER A 7 0.07 -22.26 -31.31
N CYS A 8 -0.11 -21.24 -30.48
CA CYS A 8 -1.08 -20.18 -30.70
C CYS A 8 -0.49 -19.04 -31.56
N PRO A 9 -1.16 -18.60 -32.65
CA PRO A 9 -0.71 -17.48 -33.47
C PRO A 9 -0.46 -16.19 -32.68
N ALA A 10 -1.32 -15.86 -31.70
CA ALA A 10 -1.18 -14.67 -30.87
C ALA A 10 0.09 -14.72 -30.00
N CYS A 11 0.42 -15.89 -29.45
CA CYS A 11 1.62 -16.08 -28.65
C CYS A 11 2.90 -15.86 -29.49
N ARG A 12 2.93 -16.33 -30.74
CA ARG A 12 4.09 -16.09 -31.62
C ARG A 12 4.29 -14.62 -31.95
N VAL A 13 3.21 -13.85 -32.10
CA VAL A 13 3.31 -12.40 -32.34
C VAL A 13 3.93 -11.70 -31.14
N ILE A 14 3.56 -12.11 -29.92
CA ILE A 14 4.13 -11.56 -28.69
C ILE A 14 5.62 -11.92 -28.57
N ASP A 15 5.98 -13.18 -28.87
CA ASP A 15 7.36 -13.67 -28.89
C ASP A 15 8.22 -12.93 -29.93
N GLN A 16 7.67 -12.64 -31.10
CA GLN A 16 8.34 -11.87 -32.15
C GLN A 16 8.48 -10.37 -31.83
N ALA A 17 7.65 -9.84 -30.93
CA ALA A 17 7.54 -8.40 -30.71
C ALA A 17 8.80 -7.78 -30.10
N ASP A 18 9.65 -8.56 -29.42
CA ASP A 18 10.90 -8.08 -28.83
C ASP A 18 12.14 -8.37 -29.70
N GLY A 19 11.92 -8.91 -30.91
CA GLY A 19 12.94 -9.27 -31.89
C GLY A 19 13.69 -10.57 -31.59
N VAL A 20 13.30 -11.32 -30.55
CA VAL A 20 13.95 -12.57 -30.13
C VAL A 20 12.89 -13.67 -29.97
N GLU A 21 12.78 -14.57 -30.95
CA GLU A 21 11.90 -15.75 -30.87
C GLU A 21 12.51 -16.83 -29.95
N ASP A 22 12.38 -16.67 -28.63
CA ASP A 22 12.87 -17.62 -27.62
C ASP A 22 11.76 -18.40 -26.91
N GLY A 23 10.51 -18.14 -27.27
CA GLY A 23 9.29 -18.70 -26.68
C GLY A 23 8.89 -18.05 -25.34
N ASN A 24 9.59 -17.00 -24.90
CA ASN A 24 9.23 -16.24 -23.71
C ASN A 24 8.32 -15.06 -24.09
N LEU A 25 7.08 -15.14 -23.67
CA LEU A 25 6.09 -14.07 -23.87
C LEU A 25 6.36 -12.80 -23.06
N TYR A 26 7.46 -12.75 -22.30
CA TYR A 26 7.80 -11.67 -21.39
C TYR A 26 9.32 -11.56 -21.19
N LYS A 27 9.86 -10.36 -21.40
CA LYS A 27 11.29 -10.08 -21.22
C LYS A 27 11.58 -9.65 -19.79
N LEU A 28 12.16 -10.54 -18.98
CA LEU A 28 12.50 -10.28 -17.58
C LEU A 28 13.70 -9.33 -17.40
N GLU A 29 14.45 -9.06 -18.47
CA GLU A 29 15.73 -8.35 -18.44
C GLU A 29 15.59 -6.85 -18.14
N HIS A 30 14.42 -6.27 -18.41
CA HIS A 30 14.13 -4.85 -18.15
C HIS A 30 14.08 -4.48 -16.64
N TYR A 31 14.26 -5.45 -15.72
CA TYR A 31 14.21 -5.25 -14.27
C TYR A 31 15.59 -5.26 -13.56
N GLN A 32 16.70 -5.25 -14.31
CA GLN A 32 18.05 -5.44 -13.74
C GLN A 32 18.75 -4.19 -13.18
N THR A 33 18.10 -3.03 -13.05
CA THR A 33 18.66 -1.77 -12.48
C THR A 33 18.87 -1.79 -10.96
N ARG A 34 19.13 -2.96 -10.37
CA ARG A 34 18.78 -3.26 -8.98
C ARG A 34 20.00 -3.35 -8.03
N SER A 35 21.26 -3.39 -8.46
CA SER A 35 22.38 -3.74 -7.54
C SER A 35 22.78 -2.61 -6.55
N GLU A 36 23.04 -1.39 -7.02
CA GLU A 36 23.47 -0.28 -6.13
C GLU A 36 22.31 0.35 -5.35
N ARG A 37 21.15 0.55 -6.00
CA ARG A 37 19.93 0.96 -5.29
C ARG A 37 19.53 -0.03 -4.21
N ARG A 38 19.71 -1.34 -4.42
CA ARG A 38 19.42 -2.35 -3.37
C ARG A 38 20.24 -2.14 -2.11
N LEU A 39 21.49 -1.68 -2.20
CA LEU A 39 22.34 -1.52 -1.02
C LEU A 39 21.89 -0.31 -0.18
N LEU A 40 21.68 0.83 -0.83
CA LEU A 40 21.13 2.03 -0.17
C LEU A 40 19.70 1.80 0.32
N GLU A 41 18.85 1.15 -0.48
CA GLU A 41 17.54 0.69 -0.04
C GLU A 41 17.64 -0.28 1.13
N ALA A 42 18.62 -1.19 1.19
CA ALA A 42 18.76 -2.14 2.28
C ALA A 42 19.11 -1.44 3.60
N ILE A 43 19.99 -0.44 3.55
CA ILE A 43 20.38 0.39 4.70
C ILE A 43 19.17 1.24 5.16
N MET A 44 18.48 1.91 4.23
CA MET A 44 17.26 2.68 4.53
C MET A 44 16.15 1.77 5.05
N ARG A 45 15.96 0.57 4.47
CA ARG A 45 15.02 -0.48 4.91
C ARG A 45 15.28 -0.93 6.35
N ALA A 46 16.49 -0.86 6.87
CA ALA A 46 16.77 -1.29 8.24
C ALA A 46 16.21 -0.29 9.26
N GLN A 47 16.46 1.01 9.06
CA GLN A 47 15.89 2.09 9.88
C GLN A 47 14.38 2.20 9.69
N ASP A 48 13.92 2.11 8.44
CA ASP A 48 12.52 2.06 8.08
C ASP A 48 11.78 0.90 8.74
N ARG A 49 12.40 -0.28 8.87
CA ARG A 49 11.79 -1.45 9.53
C ARG A 49 11.56 -1.23 11.03
N ALA A 50 12.39 -0.44 11.70
CA ALA A 50 12.17 -0.09 13.10
C ALA A 50 10.98 0.87 13.23
N ALA A 51 10.96 1.94 12.43
CA ALA A 51 9.87 2.90 12.39
C ALA A 51 8.53 2.23 11.99
N ASP A 52 8.53 1.40 10.96
CA ASP A 52 7.33 0.70 10.48
C ASP A 52 6.79 -0.28 11.53
N ARG A 53 7.65 -0.95 12.31
CA ARG A 53 7.20 -1.78 13.44
C ARG A 53 6.53 -0.94 14.51
N VAL A 54 7.16 0.16 14.93
CA VAL A 54 6.60 1.05 15.95
C VAL A 54 5.27 1.62 15.49
N THR A 55 5.18 2.12 14.25
CA THR A 55 3.93 2.63 13.70
C THR A 55 2.86 1.55 13.56
N SER A 56 3.21 0.34 13.10
CA SER A 56 2.24 -0.76 12.99
C SER A 56 1.69 -1.20 14.34
N PHE A 57 2.53 -1.16 15.38
CA PHE A 57 2.12 -1.45 16.74
C PHE A 57 1.23 -0.32 17.29
N ALA A 58 1.65 0.94 17.15
CA ALA A 58 0.91 2.11 17.59
C ALA A 58 -0.46 2.27 16.90
N GLY A 59 -0.58 1.84 15.64
CA GLY A 59 -1.84 1.80 14.90
C GLY A 59 -2.74 0.60 15.22
N SER A 60 -2.34 -0.28 16.14
CA SER A 60 -3.11 -1.50 16.49
C SER A 60 -3.99 -1.30 17.71
N LEU A 61 -5.11 -2.03 17.78
CA LEU A 61 -5.96 -2.06 18.99
C LEU A 61 -5.24 -2.67 20.21
N ASN A 62 -4.27 -3.56 19.97
CA ASN A 62 -3.48 -4.16 21.05
C ASN A 62 -2.69 -3.10 21.84
N PHE A 63 -2.19 -2.06 21.17
CA PHE A 63 -1.53 -0.92 21.82
C PHE A 63 -2.46 -0.23 22.82
N VAL A 64 -3.71 -0.01 22.43
CA VAL A 64 -4.74 0.64 23.27
C VAL A 64 -5.02 -0.19 24.52
N TYR A 65 -5.16 -1.52 24.39
CA TYR A 65 -5.40 -2.39 25.54
C TYR A 65 -4.21 -2.43 26.51
N ILE A 66 -2.99 -2.55 25.99
CA ILE A 66 -1.77 -2.55 26.82
C ILE A 66 -1.66 -1.24 27.60
N HIS A 67 -1.86 -0.08 26.95
CA HIS A 67 -1.81 1.23 27.61
C HIS A 67 -2.94 1.39 28.64
N SER A 68 -4.16 0.95 28.32
CA SER A 68 -5.29 1.02 29.24
C SER A 68 -5.03 0.23 30.53
N VAL A 69 -4.46 -0.98 30.40
CA VAL A 69 -4.07 -1.80 31.55
C VAL A 69 -2.92 -1.17 32.33
N TRP A 70 -1.89 -0.68 31.64
CA TRP A 70 -0.74 -0.02 32.28
C TRP A 70 -1.16 1.23 33.06
N PHE A 71 -1.98 2.11 32.48
CA PHE A 71 -2.54 3.27 33.17
C PHE A 71 -3.43 2.88 34.34
N GLY A 72 -4.29 1.87 34.16
CA GLY A 72 -5.13 1.34 35.22
C GLY A 72 -4.29 0.87 36.42
N ILE A 73 -3.25 0.07 36.17
CA ILE A 73 -2.34 -0.41 37.21
C ILE A 73 -1.63 0.77 37.90
N TRP A 74 -1.12 1.74 37.15
CA TRP A 74 -0.43 2.91 37.71
C TRP A 74 -1.33 3.70 38.67
N VAL A 75 -2.58 3.96 38.26
CA VAL A 75 -3.57 4.67 39.08
C VAL A 75 -3.92 3.86 40.32
N LEU A 76 -4.22 2.56 40.17
CA LEU A 76 -4.59 1.69 41.31
C LEU A 76 -3.47 1.63 42.37
N VAL A 77 -2.21 1.55 41.94
CA VAL A 77 -1.04 1.57 42.84
C VAL A 77 -0.93 2.90 43.57
N ASN A 78 -1.03 4.04 42.86
CA ASN A 78 -0.81 5.36 43.45
C ASN A 78 -2.00 5.89 44.29
N VAL A 79 -3.22 5.41 44.03
CA VAL A 79 -4.41 5.69 44.86
C VAL A 79 -4.37 4.93 46.19
N GLY A 80 -3.54 3.89 46.31
CA GLY A 80 -3.25 3.20 47.57
C GLY A 80 -4.18 2.01 47.87
N ILE A 81 -4.84 1.46 46.85
CA ILE A 81 -5.73 0.29 46.98
C ILE A 81 -4.94 -1.00 47.36
N LEU A 82 -3.63 -1.05 47.04
CA LEU A 82 -2.76 -2.23 47.24
C LEU A 82 -1.90 -2.22 48.52
N GLY A 83 -2.09 -1.26 49.44
CA GLY A 83 -1.34 -1.20 50.70
C GLY A 83 -0.48 0.04 50.83
N ALA A 84 -0.75 0.82 51.88
CA ALA A 84 -0.24 2.17 52.06
C ALA A 84 1.19 2.17 52.63
N SER A 85 2.19 2.46 51.80
CA SER A 85 3.44 3.12 52.23
C SER A 85 4.25 3.79 51.11
N PHE A 86 4.05 3.44 49.83
CA PHE A 86 4.77 4.05 48.71
C PHE A 86 3.81 4.72 47.71
N LYS A 87 3.43 5.98 47.97
CA LYS A 87 2.76 6.85 46.98
C LYS A 87 3.83 7.62 46.21
N PHE A 88 4.26 7.08 45.07
CA PHE A 88 5.34 7.66 44.27
C PHE A 88 4.87 8.85 43.42
N ASP A 89 3.65 8.80 42.88
CA ASP A 89 3.06 9.82 42.01
C ASP A 89 1.68 10.23 42.53
N LYS A 90 1.62 11.25 43.40
CA LYS A 90 0.35 11.72 44.00
C LYS A 90 -0.48 12.44 42.96
N PHE A 91 -1.81 12.31 43.07
CA PHE A 91 -2.75 13.12 42.27
C PHE A 91 -2.34 14.60 42.36
N PRO A 92 -2.09 15.28 41.22
CA PRO A 92 -2.58 15.02 39.85
C PRO A 92 -1.70 14.16 38.91
N PHE A 93 -0.85 13.26 39.39
CA PHE A 93 -0.02 12.33 38.58
C PHE A 93 0.96 13.03 37.61
N GLY A 94 1.84 13.87 38.15
CA GLY A 94 2.78 14.67 37.35
C GLY A 94 3.79 13.81 36.59
N LEU A 95 4.28 12.72 37.19
CA LEU A 95 5.30 11.86 36.56
C LEU A 95 4.71 11.06 35.40
N LEU A 96 3.52 10.47 35.59
CA LEU A 96 2.80 9.79 34.51
C LEU A 96 2.57 10.75 33.34
N THR A 97 2.06 11.95 33.62
CA THR A 97 1.76 12.95 32.59
C THR A 97 3.01 13.33 31.78
N MET A 98 4.15 13.51 32.45
CA MET A 98 5.42 13.83 31.80
C MET A 98 5.90 12.70 30.87
N ILE A 99 5.86 11.45 31.35
CA ILE A 99 6.31 10.28 30.58
C ILE A 99 5.42 10.07 29.36
N VAL A 100 4.09 10.10 29.54
CA VAL A 100 3.12 9.93 28.45
C VAL A 100 3.23 11.04 27.41
N SER A 101 3.46 12.28 27.83
CA SER A 101 3.64 13.39 26.90
C SER A 101 4.87 13.19 26.01
N LEU A 102 5.99 12.75 26.60
CA LEU A 102 7.21 12.45 25.85
C LEU A 102 6.98 11.27 24.88
N GLU A 103 6.35 10.20 25.35
CA GLU A 103 6.00 9.04 24.54
C GLU A 103 5.10 9.42 23.35
N ALA A 104 4.08 10.25 23.59
CA ALA A 104 3.16 10.71 22.55
C ALA A 104 3.87 11.52 21.45
N ILE A 105 4.85 12.36 21.79
CA ILE A 105 5.65 13.11 20.81
C ILE A 105 6.43 12.16 19.90
N PHE A 106 7.10 11.14 20.47
CA PHE A 106 7.83 10.15 19.70
C PHE A 106 6.90 9.33 18.79
N LEU A 107 5.78 8.85 19.33
CA LEU A 107 4.80 8.09 18.56
C LEU A 107 4.22 8.91 17.40
N SER A 108 3.80 10.15 17.66
CA SER A 108 3.29 11.06 16.62
C SER A 108 4.32 11.29 15.52
N THR A 109 5.59 11.48 15.88
CA THR A 109 6.68 11.66 14.91
C THR A 109 6.88 10.41 14.05
N PHE A 110 6.89 9.21 14.65
CA PHE A 110 7.01 7.96 13.90
C PHE A 110 5.82 7.71 12.98
N VAL A 111 4.60 7.98 13.45
CA VAL A 111 3.37 7.90 12.64
C VAL A 111 3.47 8.85 11.44
N MET A 112 3.86 10.11 11.65
CA MET A 112 4.00 11.11 10.59
C MET A 112 5.05 10.70 9.55
N VAL A 113 6.20 10.20 9.98
CA VAL A 113 7.24 9.69 9.06
C VAL A 113 6.72 8.51 8.23
N SER A 114 6.00 7.58 8.84
CA SER A 114 5.40 6.45 8.12
C SER A 114 4.31 6.91 7.14
N GLN A 115 3.46 7.86 7.53
CA GLN A 115 2.44 8.44 6.67
C GLN A 115 3.05 9.16 5.46
N ASN A 116 4.09 10.00 5.66
CA ASN A 116 4.80 10.66 4.58
C ASN A 116 5.41 9.64 3.59
N ARG A 117 5.98 8.55 4.10
CA ARG A 117 6.50 7.44 3.26
C ARG A 117 5.39 6.73 2.49
N GLN A 118 4.23 6.48 3.11
CA GLN A 118 3.09 5.86 2.44
C GLN A 118 2.51 6.78 1.35
N ALA A 119 2.40 8.08 1.61
CA ALA A 119 1.95 9.08 0.65
C ALA A 119 2.87 9.15 -0.57
N ALA A 120 4.19 9.22 -0.37
CA ALA A 120 5.16 9.21 -1.48
C ALA A 120 5.06 7.93 -2.33
N ARG A 121 4.85 6.76 -1.70
CA ARG A 121 4.64 5.49 -2.44
C ARG A 121 3.31 5.43 -3.17
N ALA A 122 2.28 6.10 -2.65
CA ALA A 122 0.97 6.18 -3.29
C ALA A 122 1.03 7.08 -4.52
N ASP A 123 1.74 8.21 -4.44
CA ASP A 123 1.98 9.13 -5.55
C ASP A 123 2.72 8.45 -6.72
N ILE A 124 3.83 7.74 -6.44
CA ILE A 124 4.56 6.98 -7.46
C ILE A 124 3.66 5.91 -8.09
N ARG A 125 2.86 5.20 -7.30
CA ARG A 125 1.91 4.21 -7.84
C ARG A 125 0.87 4.86 -8.75
N ALA A 126 0.29 5.99 -8.36
CA ALA A 126 -0.68 6.71 -9.18
C ALA A 126 -0.07 7.15 -10.53
N GLN A 127 1.19 7.59 -10.55
CA GLN A 127 1.89 7.94 -11.79
C GLN A 127 2.10 6.72 -12.71
N LEU A 128 2.52 5.58 -12.14
CA LEU A 128 2.71 4.34 -12.90
C LEU A 128 1.39 3.76 -13.43
N ASP A 129 0.33 3.84 -12.62
CA ASP A 129 -1.01 3.41 -13.02
C ASP A 129 -1.53 4.29 -14.16
N PHE A 130 -1.31 5.62 -14.08
CA PHE A 130 -1.64 6.55 -15.16
C PHE A 130 -0.88 6.21 -16.46
N GLU A 131 0.43 5.97 -16.40
CA GLU A 131 1.21 5.60 -17.57
C GLU A 131 0.73 4.28 -18.19
N THR A 132 0.43 3.29 -17.35
CA THR A 132 -0.05 1.97 -17.79
C THR A 132 -1.44 2.07 -18.43
N ASN A 133 -2.33 2.87 -17.84
CA ASN A 133 -3.67 3.11 -18.38
C ASN A 133 -3.59 3.85 -19.73
N LEU A 134 -2.78 4.91 -19.82
CA LEU A 134 -2.59 5.66 -21.05
C LEU A 134 -2.02 4.78 -22.16
N ARG A 135 -1.02 3.94 -21.84
CA ARG A 135 -0.48 2.96 -22.79
C ARG A 135 -1.56 2.00 -23.26
N SER A 136 -2.36 1.46 -22.34
CA SER A 136 -3.45 0.52 -22.66
C SER A 136 -4.53 1.16 -23.53
N GLU A 137 -4.89 2.41 -23.26
CA GLU A 137 -5.82 3.20 -24.07
C GLU A 137 -5.30 3.39 -25.49
N ILE A 138 -4.05 3.86 -25.65
CA ILE A 138 -3.42 4.06 -26.96
C ILE A 138 -3.42 2.76 -27.77
N TRP A 139 -2.99 1.64 -27.15
CA TRP A 139 -2.99 0.34 -27.82
C TRP A 139 -4.40 -0.11 -28.21
N SER A 140 -5.39 0.08 -27.33
CA SER A 140 -6.78 -0.30 -27.59
C SER A 140 -7.37 0.49 -28.75
N VAL A 141 -7.11 1.80 -28.83
CA VAL A 141 -7.56 2.65 -29.95
C VAL A 141 -6.91 2.21 -31.27
N HIS A 142 -5.60 1.93 -31.28
CA HIS A 142 -4.91 1.48 -32.50
C HIS A 142 -5.45 0.12 -33.00
N ILE A 143 -5.69 -0.82 -32.09
CA ILE A 143 -6.28 -2.12 -32.43
C ILE A 143 -7.73 -1.92 -32.94
N GLY A 144 -8.52 -1.08 -32.28
CA GLY A 144 -9.88 -0.76 -32.71
C GLY A 144 -9.93 -0.17 -34.12
N GLN A 145 -9.04 0.78 -34.43
CA GLN A 145 -8.90 1.34 -35.78
C GLN A 145 -8.47 0.29 -36.81
N ALA A 146 -7.50 -0.57 -36.47
CA ALA A 146 -7.05 -1.64 -37.36
C ALA A 146 -8.15 -2.68 -37.67
N LEU A 147 -9.07 -2.89 -36.73
CA LEU A 147 -10.22 -3.79 -36.88
C LEU A 147 -11.46 -3.10 -37.48
N GLY A 148 -11.42 -1.78 -37.71
CA GLY A 148 -12.57 -1.00 -38.20
C GLY A 148 -13.71 -0.89 -37.18
N VAL A 149 -13.41 -0.98 -35.89
CA VAL A 149 -14.38 -0.80 -34.80
C VAL A 149 -14.69 0.69 -34.64
N ASP A 150 -15.97 1.06 -34.63
CA ASP A 150 -16.42 2.43 -34.36
C ASP A 150 -16.35 2.75 -32.86
N PRO A 151 -15.51 3.71 -32.42
CA PRO A 151 -15.41 4.09 -31.02
C PRO A 151 -16.71 4.63 -30.43
N GLY A 152 -17.50 5.37 -31.23
CA GLY A 152 -18.78 5.94 -30.78
C GLY A 152 -19.77 4.86 -30.38
N HIS A 153 -19.91 3.83 -31.22
CA HIS A 153 -20.74 2.68 -30.90
C HIS A 153 -20.28 1.95 -29.62
N VAL A 154 -18.97 1.77 -29.41
CA VAL A 154 -18.45 1.12 -28.18
C VAL A 154 -18.80 1.94 -26.94
N GLU A 155 -18.62 3.27 -26.98
CA GLU A 155 -18.99 4.15 -25.86
C GLU A 155 -20.49 4.11 -25.55
N ASP A 156 -21.35 4.07 -26.56
CA ASP A 156 -22.79 3.95 -26.39
C ASP A 156 -23.19 2.64 -25.71
N VAL A 157 -22.59 1.51 -26.13
CA VAL A 157 -22.83 0.19 -25.53
C VAL A 157 -22.35 0.17 -24.07
N VAL A 158 -21.19 0.76 -23.78
CA VAL A 158 -20.66 0.86 -22.40
C VAL A 158 -21.60 1.71 -21.53
N ARG A 159 -22.06 2.86 -22.04
CA ARG A 159 -23.00 3.73 -21.33
C ARG A 159 -24.28 2.98 -20.98
N GLN A 160 -24.86 2.29 -21.96
CA GLN A 160 -26.08 1.51 -21.76
C GLN A 160 -25.89 0.40 -20.71
N ALA A 161 -24.74 -0.28 -20.72
CA ALA A 161 -24.44 -1.32 -19.73
C ALA A 161 -24.31 -0.75 -18.30
N ILE A 162 -23.67 0.41 -18.14
CA ILE A 162 -23.53 1.08 -16.83
C ILE A 162 -24.89 1.54 -16.30
N GLU A 163 -25.71 2.17 -17.14
CA GLU A 163 -27.06 2.60 -16.78
C GLU A 163 -27.96 1.41 -16.42
N GLY A 164 -27.87 0.32 -17.18
CA GLY A 164 -28.53 -0.94 -16.87
C GLY A 164 -28.13 -1.48 -15.49
N SER A 165 -26.83 -1.54 -15.19
CA SER A 165 -26.35 -2.01 -13.89
C SER A 165 -26.83 -1.13 -12.73
N ARG A 166 -26.78 0.21 -12.88
CA ARG A 166 -27.25 1.16 -11.87
C ARG A 166 -28.74 1.01 -11.59
N SER A 167 -29.57 0.85 -12.62
CA SER A 167 -31.02 0.67 -12.45
C SER A 167 -31.38 -0.67 -11.80
N HIS A 168 -30.63 -1.74 -12.09
CA HIS A 168 -30.76 -3.02 -11.38
C HIS A 168 -30.41 -2.92 -9.89
N LEU A 169 -29.34 -2.20 -9.54
CA LEU A 169 -28.97 -1.96 -8.13
C LEU A 169 -30.02 -1.11 -7.39
N ALA A 170 -30.65 -0.15 -8.07
CA ALA A 170 -31.67 0.72 -7.51
C ALA A 170 -33.05 0.03 -7.34
N SER A 171 -33.31 -1.06 -8.07
CA SER A 171 -34.58 -1.82 -8.01
C SER A 171 -34.49 -3.12 -7.19
N GLY A 172 -33.28 -3.49 -6.73
CA GLY A 172 -33.00 -4.70 -5.95
C GLY A 172 -32.94 -4.52 -4.43
N THR A 173 -33.40 -3.39 -3.91
CA THR A 173 -33.69 -3.15 -2.47
C THR A 173 -35.18 -2.92 -2.29
#